data_AF-A0A970JDI2-F1
#
_entry.id   AF-A0A970JDI2-F1
#
_cell.length_a   1.000
_cell.length_b   1.000
_cell.length_c   1.000
_cell.angle_alpha   90.00
_cell.angle_beta   90.00
_cell.angle_gamma   90.00
#
_symmetry.space_group_name_H-M   'P 1'
#
loop_
_entity.id
_entity.type
_entity.pdbx_description
1 polymer ?
#
loop_
_entity_poly.entity_id
_entity_poly.type
_entity_poly.pdbx_seq_one_letter_code
_entity_poly.pdbx_strand_id
1 'polypeptide(L)'
;MNTWRVVKFRDYGPNPFVINIESATKLNKNFRTALWTGKHLQLTLMSLNPGEDIGLEIHPHTDQFLRIEEGQGIIKMGDKKDDLTFVKNVGADDIIIVPAGKWHNLINSGAKPMKIYSIYAPPQHPHGTVHRTKKEAMEAEEEY
;
A
#
# COMPACT_ATOMS: atom_id res chain seq x y z
N MET A 1 -4.49 -30.27 -7.08
CA MET A 1 -5.26 -30.13 -5.82
C MET A 1 -5.10 -28.70 -5.33
N ASN A 2 -6.04 -27.80 -5.62
CA ASN A 2 -6.02 -26.42 -5.11
C ASN A 2 -6.75 -26.39 -3.76
N THR A 3 -6.01 -26.61 -2.68
CA THR A 3 -6.51 -26.27 -1.35
C THR A 3 -6.61 -24.76 -1.26
N TRP A 4 -7.83 -24.22 -1.24
CA TRP A 4 -8.09 -22.83 -0.87
C TRP A 4 -7.50 -22.60 0.53
N ARG A 5 -6.27 -22.11 0.61
CA ARG A 5 -5.71 -21.65 1.88
C ARG A 5 -6.48 -20.39 2.24
N VAL A 6 -7.34 -20.48 3.25
CA VAL A 6 -7.96 -19.31 3.89
C VAL A 6 -6.82 -18.36 4.28
N VAL A 7 -6.80 -17.18 3.67
CA VAL A 7 -5.82 -16.14 4.02
C VAL A 7 -6.15 -15.66 5.42
N LYS A 8 -5.29 -15.98 6.39
CA LYS A 8 -5.36 -15.40 7.73
C LYS A 8 -4.58 -14.10 7.72
N PHE A 9 -5.27 -12.98 7.84
CA PHE A 9 -4.61 -11.67 7.92
C PHE A 9 -4.01 -11.46 9.30
N ARG A 10 -2.68 -11.45 9.35
CA ARG A 10 -1.82 -11.06 10.48
C ARG A 10 -0.45 -10.73 9.91
N ASP A 11 0.37 -10.05 10.70
CA ASP A 11 1.77 -9.83 10.35
C ASP A 11 2.59 -11.11 10.63
N TYR A 12 3.15 -11.70 9.58
CA TYR A 12 3.95 -12.93 9.64
C TYR A 12 5.44 -12.69 9.90
N GLY A 13 5.89 -11.43 9.83
CA GLY A 13 7.29 -11.09 10.00
C GLY A 13 7.81 -11.34 11.42
N PRO A 14 9.13 -11.55 11.60
CA PRO A 14 10.17 -11.62 10.57
C PRO A 14 10.42 -13.06 10.05
N ASN A 15 9.43 -13.95 10.09
CA ASN A 15 9.63 -15.36 9.78
C ASN A 15 9.69 -15.64 8.27
N PRO A 16 10.32 -16.75 7.84
CA PRO A 16 10.19 -17.24 6.46
C PRO A 16 8.72 -17.36 6.06
N PHE A 17 8.36 -16.85 4.88
CA PHE A 17 6.97 -16.67 4.49
C PHE A 17 6.75 -16.91 3.00
N VAL A 18 5.68 -17.63 2.65
CA VAL A 18 5.22 -17.87 1.27
C VAL A 18 3.69 -17.76 1.26
N ILE A 19 3.16 -16.96 0.34
CA ILE A 19 1.72 -16.77 0.15
C ILE A 19 1.42 -16.50 -1.33
N ASN A 20 0.18 -16.78 -1.75
CA ASN A 20 -0.36 -16.20 -2.99
C ASN A 20 -0.71 -14.73 -2.72
N ILE A 21 0.19 -13.81 -3.14
CA ILE A 21 0.05 -12.38 -2.86
C ILE A 21 -1.13 -11.73 -3.59
N GLU A 22 -1.42 -12.16 -4.82
CA GLU A 22 -2.59 -11.71 -5.59
C GLU A 22 -3.88 -11.97 -4.79
N SER A 23 -4.06 -13.22 -4.36
CA SER A 23 -5.25 -13.62 -3.59
C SER A 23 -5.35 -12.87 -2.27
N ALA A 24 -4.24 -12.73 -1.54
CA ALA A 24 -4.22 -11.99 -0.27
C ALA A 24 -4.59 -10.51 -0.47
N THR A 25 -4.05 -9.88 -1.51
CA THR A 25 -4.30 -8.47 -1.84
C THR A 25 -5.75 -8.25 -2.25
N LYS A 26 -6.31 -9.09 -3.13
CA LYS A 26 -7.71 -8.98 -3.58
C LYS A 26 -8.72 -9.23 -2.46
N LEU A 27 -8.40 -10.15 -1.53
CA LEU A 27 -9.24 -10.47 -0.37
C LEU A 27 -9.19 -9.41 0.75
N ASN A 28 -8.12 -8.62 0.83
CA ASN A 28 -8.03 -7.56 1.83
C ASN A 28 -9.13 -6.50 1.60
N LYS A 29 -9.79 -6.10 2.68
CA LYS A 29 -10.83 -5.06 2.68
C LYS A 29 -10.44 -3.83 3.50
N ASN A 30 -9.37 -3.92 4.27
CA ASN A 30 -8.91 -2.81 5.12
C ASN A 30 -8.15 -1.80 4.27
N PHE A 31 -8.19 -0.54 4.69
CA PHE A 31 -7.37 0.52 4.11
C PHE A 31 -5.87 0.15 4.13
N ARG A 32 -5.38 -0.37 5.26
CA ARG A 32 -4.00 -0.87 5.42
C ARG A 32 -3.96 -2.10 6.31
N THR A 33 -3.18 -3.11 5.95
CA THR A 33 -2.90 -4.27 6.79
C THR A 33 -1.46 -4.71 6.58
N ALA A 34 -0.64 -4.65 7.62
CA ALA A 34 0.70 -5.23 7.62
C ALA A 34 0.58 -6.76 7.50
N LEU A 35 1.16 -7.30 6.42
CA LEU A 35 1.20 -8.73 6.17
C LEU A 35 2.54 -9.33 6.60
N TRP A 36 3.63 -8.57 6.47
CA TRP A 36 4.95 -9.02 6.90
C TRP A 36 5.83 -7.82 7.23
N THR A 37 6.37 -7.74 8.45
CA THR A 37 7.31 -6.70 8.86
C THR A 37 8.61 -7.33 9.35
N GLY A 38 9.71 -7.05 8.65
CA GLY A 38 11.06 -7.47 9.03
C GLY A 38 11.92 -6.30 9.45
N LYS A 39 13.24 -6.53 9.49
CA LYS A 39 14.22 -5.47 9.82
C LYS A 39 14.46 -4.49 8.65
N HIS A 40 14.34 -4.97 7.42
CA HIS A 40 14.79 -4.25 6.22
C HIS A 40 13.68 -3.92 5.24
N LEU A 41 12.53 -4.56 5.36
CA LEU A 41 11.37 -4.27 4.53
C LEU A 41 10.07 -4.56 5.28
N GLN A 42 9.00 -3.93 4.83
CA GLN A 42 7.64 -4.20 5.28
C GLN A 42 6.72 -4.35 4.08
N LEU A 43 5.89 -5.40 4.09
CA LEU A 43 4.83 -5.65 3.12
C LEU A 43 3.47 -5.36 3.75
N THR A 44 2.71 -4.47 3.12
CA THR A 44 1.34 -4.12 3.50
C THR A 44 0.37 -4.41 2.36
N LEU A 45 -0.89 -4.64 2.71
CA LEU A 45 -2.01 -4.74 1.78
C LEU A 45 -2.91 -3.52 1.96
N MET A 46 -3.47 -3.02 0.88
CA MET A 46 -4.35 -1.86 0.87
C MET A 46 -5.57 -2.09 -0.01
N SER A 47 -6.68 -1.46 0.38
CA SER A 47 -7.92 -1.43 -0.40
C SER A 47 -8.46 -0.01 -0.38
N LEU A 48 -8.40 0.68 -1.51
CA LEU A 48 -8.91 2.04 -1.64
C LEU A 48 -10.31 2.01 -2.25
N ASN A 49 -11.31 2.59 -1.59
CA ASN A 49 -12.65 2.71 -2.16
C ASN A 49 -12.68 3.65 -3.38
N PRO A 50 -13.73 3.62 -4.22
CA PRO A 50 -13.88 4.59 -5.32
C PRO A 50 -13.74 6.04 -4.82
N GLY A 51 -12.88 6.83 -5.46
CA GLY A 51 -12.59 8.22 -5.08
C GLY A 51 -11.70 8.39 -3.84
N GLU A 52 -11.35 7.30 -3.15
CA GLU A 52 -10.41 7.31 -2.04
C GLU A 52 -8.97 7.34 -2.55
N ASP A 53 -8.09 7.97 -1.78
CA ASP A 53 -6.66 8.04 -2.02
C ASP A 53 -5.88 7.65 -0.76
N ILE A 54 -4.60 7.31 -0.94
CA ILE A 54 -3.72 6.99 0.19
C ILE A 54 -3.61 8.20 1.12
N GLY A 55 -3.47 9.40 0.53
CA GLY A 55 -3.07 10.60 1.23
C GLY A 55 -1.73 11.09 0.67
N LEU A 56 -1.52 12.40 0.70
CA LEU A 56 -0.27 12.98 0.23
C LEU A 56 0.82 12.76 1.28
N GLU A 57 1.78 11.89 0.97
CA GLU A 57 2.83 11.44 1.87
C GLU A 57 4.23 11.76 1.30
N ILE A 58 5.24 11.70 2.17
CA ILE A 58 6.67 11.73 1.83
C ILE A 58 7.43 10.89 2.85
N HIS A 59 8.36 10.06 2.37
CA HIS A 59 9.26 9.30 3.24
C HIS A 59 10.71 9.68 2.93
N PRO A 60 11.42 10.42 3.81
CA PRO A 60 12.76 10.93 3.51
C PRO A 60 13.85 9.85 3.43
N HIS A 61 13.58 8.66 3.97
CA HIS A 61 14.58 7.60 4.15
C HIS A 61 14.13 6.23 3.65
N THR A 62 12.95 6.15 3.05
CA THR A 62 12.30 4.89 2.69
C THR A 62 11.88 4.93 1.23
N ASP A 63 12.41 4.00 0.44
CA ASP A 63 11.86 3.72 -0.87
C ASP A 63 10.58 2.89 -0.71
N GLN A 64 9.61 3.12 -1.59
CA GLN A 64 8.37 2.37 -1.62
C GLN A 64 8.11 1.80 -3.00
N PHE A 65 7.74 0.53 -3.03
CA PHE A 65 7.20 -0.16 -4.20
C PHE A 65 5.71 -0.39 -3.97
N LEU A 66 4.88 -0.14 -4.97
CA LEU A 66 3.47 -0.52 -4.98
C LEU A 66 3.19 -1.35 -6.22
N ARG A 67 2.31 -2.35 -6.08
CA ARG A 67 1.75 -3.09 -7.21
C ARG A 67 0.24 -3.15 -7.12
N ILE A 68 -0.40 -2.96 -8.26
CA ILE A 68 -1.85 -2.94 -8.39
C ILE A 68 -2.31 -4.31 -8.90
N GLU A 69 -3.09 -5.01 -8.08
CA GLU A 69 -3.66 -6.33 -8.41
C GLU A 69 -5.07 -6.21 -9.02
N GLU A 70 -5.79 -5.13 -8.71
CA GLU A 70 -7.11 -4.85 -9.27
C GLU A 70 -7.43 -3.35 -9.17
N GLY A 71 -8.16 -2.82 -10.15
CA GLY A 71 -8.62 -1.44 -10.16
C GLY A 71 -7.79 -0.53 -11.07
N GLN A 72 -8.07 0.76 -10.98
CA GLN A 72 -7.45 1.79 -11.80
C GLN A 72 -7.38 3.09 -11.00
N GLY A 73 -6.30 3.84 -11.20
CA GLY A 73 -6.00 5.01 -10.41
C GLY A 73 -5.13 6.02 -11.12
N ILE A 74 -4.81 7.08 -10.38
CA ILE A 74 -3.89 8.13 -10.81
C ILE A 74 -2.81 8.25 -9.74
N ILE A 75 -1.56 8.02 -10.13
CA ILE A 75 -0.39 8.31 -9.29
C ILE A 75 0.08 9.73 -9.58
N LYS A 76 0.35 10.49 -8.53
CA LYS A 76 0.96 11.83 -8.57
C LYS A 76 2.22 11.82 -7.74
N MET A 77 3.33 12.33 -8.27
CA MET A 77 4.61 12.45 -7.55
C MET A 77 5.35 13.74 -7.89
N GLY A 78 6.18 14.23 -6.97
CA GLY A 78 7.00 15.43 -7.19
C GLY A 78 8.03 15.68 -6.10
N ASP A 79 8.92 16.65 -6.35
CA ASP A 79 9.92 17.10 -5.38
C ASP A 79 9.35 18.07 -4.33
N LYS A 80 8.17 18.66 -4.59
CA LYS A 80 7.52 19.61 -3.69
C LYS A 80 6.08 19.20 -3.45
N LYS A 81 5.58 19.49 -2.23
CA LYS A 81 4.24 19.15 -1.78
C LYS A 81 3.14 19.74 -2.66
N ASP A 82 3.36 20.95 -3.14
CA ASP A 82 2.45 21.77 -3.93
C ASP A 82 2.71 21.68 -5.45
N ASP A 83 3.70 20.90 -5.88
CA ASP A 83 4.09 20.77 -7.29
C ASP A 83 4.41 19.30 -7.65
N LEU A 84 3.35 18.52 -7.89
CA LEU A 84 3.42 17.11 -8.29
C LEU A 84 3.48 16.99 -9.82
N THR A 85 4.67 17.15 -10.39
CA THR A 85 4.91 17.20 -11.83
C THR A 85 4.78 15.87 -12.55
N PHE A 86 4.92 14.74 -11.85
CA PHE A 86 4.74 13.41 -12.42
C PHE A 86 3.32 12.93 -12.17
N VAL A 87 2.53 12.78 -13.24
CA VAL A 87 1.15 12.30 -13.17
C VAL A 87 0.94 11.20 -14.21
N LYS A 88 0.45 10.02 -13.78
CA LYS A 88 0.16 8.89 -14.66
C LYS A 88 -1.13 8.18 -14.25
N ASN A 89 -1.87 7.73 -15.25
CA ASN A 89 -2.90 6.72 -15.06
C ASN A 89 -2.22 5.37 -14.85
N VAL A 90 -2.76 4.57 -13.94
CA VAL A 90 -2.25 3.24 -13.58
C VAL A 90 -3.40 2.26 -13.43
N GLY A 91 -3.15 0.98 -13.67
CA GLY A 91 -4.14 -0.09 -13.58
C GLY A 91 -3.54 -1.40 -13.09
N ALA A 92 -4.33 -2.48 -13.22
CA ALA A 92 -3.87 -3.83 -12.88
C ALA A 92 -2.55 -4.17 -13.62
N ASP A 93 -1.69 -4.91 -12.94
CA ASP A 93 -0.33 -5.29 -13.35
C ASP A 93 0.72 -4.16 -13.38
N ASP A 94 0.33 -2.89 -13.26
CA ASP A 94 1.30 -1.82 -13.12
C ASP A 94 2.01 -1.86 -11.76
N ILE A 95 3.28 -1.47 -11.80
CA ILE A 95 4.09 -1.18 -10.61
C ILE A 95 4.32 0.32 -10.50
N ILE A 96 4.48 0.79 -9.27
CA ILE A 96 4.87 2.17 -8.94
C ILE A 96 6.08 2.09 -8.03
N ILE A 97 7.14 2.82 -8.40
CA ILE A 97 8.32 2.99 -7.55
C ILE A 97 8.34 4.44 -7.10
N VAL A 98 8.34 4.65 -5.79
CA VAL A 98 8.45 5.94 -5.15
C VAL A 98 9.83 6.00 -4.46
N PRO A 99 10.79 6.74 -5.02
CA PRO A 99 12.06 6.97 -4.36
C PRO A 99 11.89 7.80 -3.08
N ALA A 100 12.75 7.55 -2.10
CA ALA A 100 12.83 8.33 -0.87
C ALA A 100 12.92 9.83 -1.18
N GLY A 101 12.17 10.63 -0.42
CA GLY A 101 12.10 12.08 -0.56
C GLY A 101 11.12 12.60 -1.62
N LYS A 102 10.43 11.73 -2.36
CA LYS A 102 9.34 12.18 -3.27
C LYS A 102 8.03 12.33 -2.52
N TRP A 103 7.38 13.48 -2.69
CA TRP A 103 5.96 13.64 -2.37
C TRP A 103 5.16 12.78 -3.33
N HIS A 104 4.18 12.04 -2.83
CA HIS A 104 3.41 11.11 -3.64
C HIS A 104 1.98 10.90 -3.11
N ASN A 105 1.06 10.60 -4.02
CA ASN A 105 -0.30 10.18 -3.68
C ASN A 105 -0.89 9.30 -4.79
N LEU A 106 -1.52 8.19 -4.41
CA LEU A 106 -2.24 7.30 -5.31
C LEU A 106 -3.74 7.41 -5.04
N ILE A 107 -4.49 7.75 -6.09
CA ILE A 107 -5.93 8.00 -6.02
C ILE A 107 -6.67 6.93 -6.82
N ASN A 108 -7.67 6.27 -6.23
CA ASN A 108 -8.56 5.38 -6.96
C ASN A 108 -9.54 6.20 -7.82
N SER A 109 -9.33 6.17 -9.13
CA SER A 109 -10.16 6.86 -10.12
C SER A 109 -11.22 5.95 -10.77
N GLY A 110 -11.31 4.70 -10.33
CA GLY A 110 -12.27 3.71 -10.82
C GLY A 110 -13.57 3.64 -10.00
N ALA A 111 -14.52 2.83 -10.49
CA ALA A 111 -15.82 2.60 -9.85
C ALA A 111 -15.84 1.42 -8.86
N LYS A 112 -14.72 0.73 -8.68
CA LYS A 112 -14.57 -0.43 -7.77
C LYS A 112 -13.39 -0.20 -6.83
N PRO A 113 -13.33 -0.91 -5.68
CA PRO A 113 -12.17 -0.83 -4.81
C PRO A 113 -10.88 -1.22 -5.55
N MET A 114 -9.84 -0.41 -5.38
CA MET A 114 -8.51 -0.67 -5.92
C MET A 114 -7.70 -1.50 -4.92
N LYS A 115 -7.09 -2.59 -5.39
CA LYS A 115 -6.39 -3.60 -4.58
C LYS A 115 -4.90 -3.49 -4.83
N ILE A 116 -4.17 -3.14 -3.77
CA ILE A 116 -2.75 -2.79 -3.86
C ILE A 116 -2.01 -3.54 -2.76
N TYR A 117 -0.79 -3.99 -3.05
CA TYR A 117 0.18 -4.22 -1.98
C TYR A 117 1.34 -3.25 -2.11
N SER A 118 1.92 -2.90 -0.97
CA SER A 118 3.05 -1.98 -0.88
C SER A 118 4.19 -2.61 -0.11
N ILE A 119 5.41 -2.42 -0.60
CA ILE A 119 6.65 -2.79 0.05
C ILE A 119 7.41 -1.50 0.39
N TYR A 120 7.70 -1.30 1.67
CA TYR A 120 8.57 -0.23 2.18
C TYR A 120 9.95 -0.81 2.50
N ALA A 121 11.02 -0.08 2.18
CA ALA A 121 12.38 -0.44 2.56
C ALA A 121 13.18 0.82 3.00
N PRO A 122 13.48 1.00 4.31
CA PRO A 122 13.13 0.15 5.46
C PRO A 122 11.61 0.16 5.81
N PRO A 123 11.15 -0.64 6.81
CA PRO A 123 9.76 -0.59 7.29
C PRO A 123 9.28 0.82 7.66
N GLN A 124 8.02 1.13 7.37
CA GLN A 124 7.42 2.43 7.66
C GLN A 124 6.48 2.42 8.87
N HIS A 125 5.65 1.38 9.02
CA HIS A 125 4.65 1.30 10.09
C HIS A 125 5.07 0.28 11.18
N PRO A 126 4.50 0.34 12.39
CA PRO A 126 4.70 -0.70 13.39
C PRO A 126 4.33 -2.11 12.92
N HIS A 127 4.94 -3.11 13.55
CA HIS A 127 4.59 -4.52 13.32
C HIS A 127 3.11 -4.76 13.70
N GLY A 128 2.38 -5.47 12.85
CA GLY A 128 0.97 -5.79 13.12
C GLY A 128 -0.03 -4.66 12.84
N THR A 129 0.38 -3.54 12.25
CA THR A 129 -0.52 -2.43 11.88
C THR A 129 -1.73 -2.90 11.08
N VAL A 130 -2.92 -2.50 11.52
CA VAL A 130 -4.18 -2.67 10.79
C VAL A 130 -4.98 -1.38 10.91
N HIS A 131 -5.22 -0.72 9.77
CA HIS A 131 -6.13 0.42 9.66
C HIS A 131 -7.29 -0.02 8.79
N ARG A 132 -8.49 -0.17 9.37
CA ARG A 132 -9.69 -0.62 8.65
C ARG A 132 -10.16 0.46 7.68
N THR A 133 -10.02 1.72 8.06
CA THR A 133 -10.46 2.88 7.30
C THR A 133 -9.31 3.85 7.06
N LYS A 134 -9.44 4.72 6.05
CA LYS A 134 -8.52 5.83 5.84
C LYS A 134 -8.44 6.74 7.07
N LYS A 135 -9.57 6.99 7.72
CA LYS A 135 -9.64 7.85 8.91
C LYS A 135 -8.73 7.31 10.03
N GLU A 136 -8.84 6.01 10.35
CA GLU A 136 -7.97 5.37 11.34
C GLU A 136 -6.49 5.49 10.96
N ALA A 137 -6.15 5.40 9.67
CA ALA A 137 -4.79 5.58 9.22
C ALA A 137 -4.28 7.00 9.43
N MET A 138 -5.07 8.02 9.06
CA MET A 138 -4.67 9.42 9.22
C MET A 138 -4.51 9.79 10.70
N GLU A 139 -5.41 9.33 11.56
CA GLU A 139 -5.31 9.53 13.02
C GLU A 139 -4.02 8.91 13.58
N ALA A 140 -3.62 7.72 13.11
CA ALA A 140 -2.38 7.09 13.53
C ALA A 140 -1.11 7.80 13.02
N GLU A 141 -1.12 8.35 11.80
CA GLU A 141 0.03 9.10 11.24
C GLU A 141 0.26 10.44 11.95
N GLU A 142 -0.75 11.05 12.56
CA GLU A 142 -0.59 12.27 13.38
C GLU A 142 0.09 12.00 14.73
N GLU A 143 0.12 10.73 15.18
CA GLU A 143 0.73 10.32 16.44
C GLU A 143 2.21 9.91 16.30
N TYR A 144 2.73 9.79 15.07
CA TYR A 144 4.13 9.44 14.77
C TYR A 144 5.00 10.67 14.49
#